data_AF-A0A6L7CJL5-F1
#
_entry.id   AF-A0A6L7CJL5-F1
#
_cell.length_a   1.000
_cell.length_b   1.000
_cell.length_c   1.000
_cell.angle_alpha   90.00
_cell.angle_beta   90.00
_cell.angle_gamma   90.00
#
_symmetry.space_group_name_H-M   'P 1'
#
loop_
_entity.id
_entity.type
_entity.pdbx_description
1 polymer ?
#
loop_
_entity_poly.entity_id
_entity_poly.type
_entity_poly.pdbx_seq_one_letter_code
_entity_poly.pdbx_strand_id
1 'polypeptide(L)'
;GHRLARLFTPSVMVLFMLMLGAQLTTIFFKGMLGLPFGIADPNFKIQLPPFALSVAVMCLVLAMIIFLPQRFARYGLLVGTITGWLLWYFCFPSSHSLSGELHWQWFPLGSGGALSPGIILTAVITGLVNISNTYGAIRGTDVFYPQQGAGNTRYRRSFVATGFMTLITVPLAVIPFSPFVSSIGLLTQTGDYTRRSFIYGSVICLLVALVPALTRLFCSIPLPVSSAVMLVSYLPLLF
;
A
#
# COMPACT_ATOMS: atom_id res chain seq x y z
N GLY A 1 16.43 -4.55 19.27
CA GLY A 1 15.76 -3.24 19.40
C GLY A 1 16.76 -2.09 19.29
N HIS A 2 17.40 -1.71 20.40
CA HIS A 2 18.24 -0.52 20.47
C HIS A 2 19.43 -0.48 19.48
N ARG A 3 20.08 -1.63 19.21
CA ARG A 3 21.17 -1.72 18.22
C ARG A 3 20.70 -1.50 16.78
N LEU A 4 19.50 -1.97 16.44
CA LEU A 4 18.87 -1.76 15.14
C LEU A 4 18.46 -0.30 14.98
N ALA A 5 17.87 0.32 16.00
CA ALA A 5 17.50 1.74 15.97
C ALA A 5 18.68 2.68 15.63
N ARG A 6 19.91 2.33 16.03
CA ARG A 6 21.12 3.10 15.70
C ARG A 6 21.50 3.08 14.22
N LEU A 7 21.06 2.07 13.46
CA LEU A 7 21.29 1.99 12.02
C LEU A 7 20.37 2.95 11.24
N PHE A 8 19.25 3.37 11.84
CA PHE A 8 18.24 4.24 11.21
C PHE A 8 18.52 5.71 11.56
N THR A 9 19.74 6.17 11.27
CA THR A 9 20.10 7.59 11.43
C THR A 9 19.32 8.47 10.43
N PRO A 10 19.20 9.79 10.65
CA PRO A 10 18.50 10.67 9.72
C PRO A 10 18.97 10.53 8.27
N SER A 11 20.28 10.43 8.02
CA SER A 11 20.84 10.24 6.68
C SER A 11 20.43 8.90 6.05
N VAL A 12 20.43 7.81 6.84
CA VAL A 12 19.97 6.50 6.37
C VAL A 12 18.47 6.52 6.07
N MET A 13 17.68 7.29 6.84
CA MET A 13 16.26 7.48 6.59
C MET A 13 15.96 8.23 5.30
N VAL A 14 16.70 9.27 4.99
CA VAL A 14 16.57 9.94 3.69
C VAL A 14 16.85 8.97 2.54
N LEU A 15 17.97 8.24 2.60
CA LEU A 15 18.31 7.26 1.56
C LEU A 15 17.28 6.13 1.46
N PHE A 16 16.80 5.63 2.61
CA PHE A 16 15.79 4.59 2.66
C PHE A 16 14.46 5.05 2.06
N MET A 17 13.97 6.25 2.42
CA MET A 17 12.73 6.82 1.88
C MET A 17 12.86 7.06 0.37
N LEU A 18 14.01 7.57 -0.08
CA LEU A 18 14.32 7.77 -1.50
C LEU A 18 14.30 6.43 -2.27
N MET A 19 15.00 5.41 -1.79
CA MET A 19 15.04 4.09 -2.43
C MET A 19 13.67 3.42 -2.44
N LEU A 20 12.92 3.51 -1.34
CA LEU A 20 11.57 2.96 -1.23
C LEU A 20 10.62 3.70 -2.17
N GLY A 21 10.69 5.04 -2.23
CA GLY A 21 9.94 5.85 -3.19
C GLY A 21 10.25 5.47 -4.63
N ALA A 22 11.52 5.31 -4.98
CA ALA A 22 11.95 4.90 -6.32
C ALA A 22 11.48 3.49 -6.70
N GLN A 23 11.59 2.54 -5.77
CA GLN A 23 11.12 1.16 -5.98
C GLN A 23 9.60 1.12 -6.18
N LEU A 24 8.84 1.80 -5.33
CA LEU A 24 7.39 1.84 -5.41
C LEU A 24 6.92 2.57 -6.67
N THR A 25 7.55 3.69 -7.04
CA THR A 25 7.29 4.39 -8.30
C THR A 25 7.50 3.46 -9.49
N THR A 26 8.57 2.67 -9.49
CA THR A 26 8.83 1.67 -10.55
C THR A 26 7.74 0.60 -10.59
N ILE A 27 7.31 0.07 -9.44
CA ILE A 27 6.25 -0.94 -9.35
C ILE A 27 4.93 -0.38 -9.87
N PHE A 28 4.51 0.80 -9.42
CA PHE A 28 3.26 1.40 -9.86
C PHE A 28 3.30 1.83 -11.31
N PHE A 29 4.45 2.30 -11.81
CA PHE A 29 4.60 2.59 -13.23
C PHE A 29 4.45 1.32 -14.09
N LYS A 30 5.00 0.18 -13.65
CA LYS A 30 4.74 -1.12 -14.30
C LYS A 30 3.26 -1.50 -14.24
N GLY A 31 2.60 -1.24 -13.11
CA GLY A 31 1.15 -1.45 -12.96
C GLY A 31 0.31 -0.57 -13.89
N MET A 32 0.73 0.68 -14.15
CA MET A 32 0.11 1.58 -15.14
C MET A 32 0.23 1.04 -16.57
N LEU A 33 1.35 0.40 -16.90
CA LEU A 33 1.56 -0.29 -18.18
C LEU A 33 0.75 -1.60 -18.30
N GLY A 34 0.06 -2.01 -17.23
CA GLY A 34 -0.67 -3.28 -17.16
C GLY A 34 0.23 -4.50 -17.08
N LEU A 35 1.53 -4.32 -16.81
CA LEU A 35 2.46 -5.43 -16.72
C LEU A 35 2.16 -6.26 -15.46
N PRO A 36 2.13 -7.61 -15.56
CA PRO A 36 1.97 -8.45 -14.39
C PRO A 36 3.11 -8.19 -13.40
N PHE A 37 2.80 -8.16 -12.11
CA PHE A 37 3.79 -8.06 -11.04
C PHE A 37 4.52 -9.41 -10.90
N GLY A 38 5.50 -9.68 -11.77
CA GLY A 38 6.23 -10.95 -11.73
C GLY A 38 7.00 -11.29 -13.00
N ILE A 39 7.18 -12.58 -13.24
CA ILE A 39 7.80 -13.12 -14.46
C ILE A 39 6.90 -12.74 -15.63
N ALA A 40 7.33 -11.76 -16.43
CA ALA A 40 6.57 -11.28 -17.57
C ALA A 40 6.52 -12.38 -18.64
N ASP A 41 5.31 -12.72 -19.09
CA ASP A 41 5.17 -13.50 -20.32
C ASP A 41 5.86 -12.73 -21.47
N PRO A 42 6.75 -13.36 -22.24
CA PRO A 42 7.51 -12.70 -23.30
C PRO A 42 6.63 -12.12 -24.42
N ASN A 43 5.34 -12.49 -24.46
CA ASN A 43 4.35 -12.03 -25.44
C ASN A 43 3.39 -10.95 -24.90
N PHE A 44 3.58 -10.45 -23.68
CA PHE A 44 2.70 -9.42 -23.14
C PHE A 44 2.91 -8.09 -23.85
N LYS A 45 1.96 -7.73 -24.73
CA LYS A 45 1.96 -6.44 -25.43
C LYS A 45 1.43 -5.36 -24.49
N ILE A 46 2.23 -4.31 -24.31
CA ILE A 46 1.80 -3.10 -23.60
C ILE A 46 0.54 -2.56 -24.28
N GLN A 47 -0.56 -2.50 -23.53
CA GLN A 47 -1.79 -1.92 -24.02
C GLN A 47 -1.72 -0.40 -23.85
N LEU A 48 -1.51 0.31 -24.95
CA LEU A 48 -1.39 1.76 -24.96
C LEU A 48 -2.64 2.49 -24.43
N PRO A 49 -3.89 2.06 -24.70
CA PRO A 49 -5.07 2.78 -24.23
C PRO A 49 -5.25 2.76 -22.70
N PRO A 50 -5.12 1.62 -21.98
CA PRO A 50 -5.08 1.59 -20.52
C PRO A 50 -3.98 2.46 -19.91
N PHE A 51 -2.79 2.46 -20.53
CA PHE A 51 -1.69 3.30 -20.09
C PHE A 51 -2.04 4.79 -20.23
N ALA A 52 -2.56 5.22 -21.39
CA ALA A 52 -2.98 6.60 -21.61
C ALA A 52 -4.04 7.06 -20.59
N LEU A 53 -5.03 6.22 -20.28
CA LEU A 53 -6.02 6.52 -19.23
C LEU A 53 -5.36 6.67 -17.86
N SER A 54 -4.46 5.76 -17.48
CA SER A 54 -3.77 5.84 -16.19
C SER A 54 -2.91 7.11 -16.06
N VAL A 55 -2.23 7.53 -17.14
CA VAL A 55 -1.51 8.82 -17.19
C VAL A 55 -2.47 10.00 -17.05
N ALA A 56 -3.63 9.97 -17.71
CA ALA A 56 -4.65 11.01 -17.56
C ALA A 56 -5.17 11.11 -16.11
N VAL A 57 -5.41 9.98 -15.45
CA VAL A 57 -5.80 9.93 -14.04
C VAL A 57 -4.69 10.47 -13.15
N MET A 58 -3.44 10.08 -13.39
CA MET A 58 -2.27 10.62 -12.67
C MET A 58 -2.19 12.15 -12.79
N CYS A 59 -2.31 12.68 -14.01
CA CYS A 59 -2.32 14.13 -14.27
C CYS A 59 -3.49 14.82 -13.58
N LEU A 60 -4.69 14.22 -13.56
CA LEU A 60 -5.85 14.75 -12.86
C LEU A 60 -5.59 14.86 -11.35
N VAL A 61 -5.06 13.79 -10.74
CA VAL A 61 -4.74 13.77 -9.30
C VAL A 61 -3.67 14.82 -8.99
N LEU A 62 -2.61 14.90 -9.79
CA LEU A 62 -1.56 15.90 -9.62
C LEU A 62 -2.11 17.32 -9.75
N ALA A 63 -2.92 17.60 -10.77
CA ALA A 63 -3.55 18.90 -10.96
C ALA A 63 -4.43 19.28 -9.75
N MET A 64 -5.19 18.33 -9.21
CA MET A 64 -5.99 18.55 -8.01
C MET A 64 -5.15 18.79 -6.75
N ILE A 65 -3.99 18.15 -6.63
CA ILE A 65 -3.09 18.37 -5.49
C ILE A 65 -2.36 19.72 -5.60
N ILE A 66 -1.95 20.13 -6.81
CA ILE A 66 -1.14 21.32 -7.05
C ILE A 66 -1.98 22.60 -7.11
N PHE A 67 -3.12 22.57 -7.82
CA PHE A 67 -3.88 23.80 -8.12
C PHE A 67 -5.05 24.06 -7.16
N LEU A 68 -5.56 23.03 -6.47
CA LEU A 68 -6.73 23.17 -5.59
C LEU A 68 -6.29 23.49 -4.15
N PRO A 69 -7.08 24.27 -3.38
CA PRO A 69 -6.72 24.55 -2.00
C PRO A 69 -6.79 23.27 -1.15
N GLN A 70 -6.02 23.23 -0.07
CA GLN A 70 -5.79 22.04 0.76
C GLN A 70 -7.08 21.34 1.24
N ARG A 71 -8.18 22.09 1.39
CA ARG A 71 -9.51 21.55 1.73
C ARG A 71 -10.02 20.51 0.73
N PHE A 72 -9.72 20.69 -0.55
CA PHE A 72 -10.10 19.78 -1.64
C PHE A 72 -8.94 18.88 -2.08
N ALA A 73 -7.71 19.40 -2.11
CA ALA A 73 -6.52 18.65 -2.54
C ALA A 73 -6.30 17.34 -1.75
N ARG A 74 -6.64 17.32 -0.46
CA ARG A 74 -6.59 16.11 0.38
C ARG A 74 -7.46 14.95 -0.12
N TYR A 75 -8.54 15.25 -0.86
CA TYR A 75 -9.42 14.23 -1.47
C TYR A 75 -8.98 13.83 -2.88
N GLY A 76 -7.87 14.39 -3.40
CA GLY A 76 -7.42 14.17 -4.78
C GLY A 76 -7.22 12.70 -5.14
N LEU A 77 -6.66 11.90 -4.23
CA LEU A 77 -6.50 10.46 -4.44
C LEU A 77 -7.85 9.74 -4.56
N LEU A 78 -8.80 10.02 -3.66
CA LEU A 78 -10.14 9.43 -3.68
C LEU A 78 -10.90 9.81 -4.95
N VAL A 79 -10.88 11.10 -5.30
CA VAL A 79 -11.52 11.61 -6.52
C VAL A 79 -10.89 10.95 -7.74
N GLY A 80 -9.55 10.87 -7.81
CA GLY A 80 -8.84 10.20 -8.90
C GLY A 80 -9.17 8.72 -9.05
N THR A 81 -9.30 7.99 -7.94
CA THR A 81 -9.73 6.58 -7.98
C THR A 81 -11.15 6.45 -8.53
N ILE A 82 -12.09 7.27 -8.04
CA ILE A 82 -13.50 7.21 -8.47
C ILE A 82 -13.63 7.63 -9.94
N THR A 83 -13.03 8.76 -10.32
CA THR A 83 -13.11 9.26 -11.70
C THR A 83 -12.39 8.34 -12.67
N GLY A 84 -11.19 7.85 -12.33
CA GLY A 84 -10.46 6.90 -13.15
C GLY A 84 -11.20 5.57 -13.32
N TRP A 85 -11.86 5.09 -12.26
CA TRP A 85 -12.69 3.89 -12.32
C TRP A 85 -13.93 4.08 -13.19
N LEU A 86 -14.63 5.22 -13.09
CA LEU A 86 -15.76 5.55 -13.96
C LEU A 86 -15.31 5.71 -15.43
N LEU A 87 -14.21 6.42 -15.69
CA LEU A 87 -13.67 6.56 -17.04
C LEU A 87 -13.28 5.21 -17.63
N TRP A 88 -12.70 4.32 -16.82
CA TRP A 88 -12.42 2.95 -17.25
C TRP A 88 -13.68 2.21 -17.67
N TYR A 89 -14.75 2.30 -16.87
CA TYR A 89 -16.03 1.67 -17.18
C TYR A 89 -16.57 2.11 -18.55
N PHE A 90 -16.48 3.40 -18.87
CA PHE A 90 -16.94 3.92 -20.16
C PHE A 90 -15.99 3.58 -21.33
N CYS A 91 -14.67 3.58 -21.10
CA CYS A 91 -13.69 3.34 -22.16
C CYS A 91 -13.45 1.84 -22.44
N PHE A 92 -13.66 0.96 -21.47
CA PHE A 92 -13.35 -0.48 -21.56
C PHE A 92 -14.48 -1.41 -21.08
N PRO A 93 -15.69 -1.37 -21.70
CA PRO A 93 -16.87 -2.10 -21.21
C PRO A 93 -16.71 -3.63 -21.18
N SER A 94 -15.86 -4.18 -22.05
CA SER A 94 -15.65 -5.63 -22.21
C SER A 94 -14.66 -6.25 -21.20
N SER A 95 -14.05 -5.45 -20.32
CA SER A 95 -13.13 -5.95 -19.28
C SER A 95 -13.83 -6.44 -18.01
N HIS A 96 -15.16 -6.39 -17.98
CA HIS A 96 -15.97 -6.74 -16.81
C HIS A 96 -16.32 -8.22 -16.77
N SER A 97 -15.41 -9.02 -16.21
CA SER A 97 -15.80 -10.29 -15.63
C SER A 97 -14.83 -10.71 -14.53
N LEU A 98 -15.06 -10.20 -13.31
CA LEU A 98 -14.66 -10.92 -12.09
C LEU A 98 -15.68 -12.05 -11.88
N SER A 99 -15.64 -13.05 -12.76
CA SER A 99 -16.38 -14.31 -12.64
C SER A 99 -15.61 -15.23 -11.69
N GLY A 100 -15.69 -14.92 -10.39
CA GLY A 100 -15.15 -15.76 -9.33
C GLY A 100 -16.12 -15.82 -8.17
N GLU A 101 -16.48 -17.02 -7.74
CA GLU A 101 -17.23 -17.21 -6.50
C GLU A 101 -16.35 -16.82 -5.31
N LEU A 102 -16.55 -15.60 -4.80
CA LEU A 102 -16.07 -15.24 -3.47
C LEU A 102 -16.83 -16.07 -2.43
N HIS A 103 -16.15 -17.05 -1.85
CA HIS A 103 -16.62 -17.83 -0.72
C HIS A 103 -15.71 -17.60 0.49
N TRP A 104 -16.26 -17.75 1.69
CA TRP A 104 -15.47 -17.71 2.92
C TRP A 104 -14.74 -19.03 3.10
N GLN A 105 -13.41 -18.97 3.16
CA GLN A 105 -12.58 -20.13 3.48
C GLN A 105 -11.94 -19.94 4.84
N TRP A 106 -12.26 -20.85 5.76
CA TRP A 106 -11.60 -20.95 7.05
C TRP A 106 -10.31 -21.76 6.88
N PHE A 107 -9.21 -21.23 7.37
CA PHE A 107 -7.89 -21.88 7.31
C PHE A 107 -7.45 -22.33 5.91
N PRO A 108 -7.25 -21.39 4.96
CA PRO A 108 -6.62 -21.69 3.66
C PRO A 108 -5.12 -21.95 3.83
N LEU A 109 -4.75 -22.98 4.59
CA LEU A 109 -3.39 -23.36 4.93
C LEU A 109 -2.68 -24.04 3.75
N GLY A 110 -2.56 -23.34 2.62
CA GLY A 110 -1.71 -23.66 1.46
C GLY A 110 -1.52 -25.14 1.16
N SER A 111 -0.29 -25.53 0.84
CA SER A 111 0.14 -26.88 0.43
C SER A 111 0.13 -27.93 1.55
N GLY A 112 -0.90 -27.95 2.42
CA GLY A 112 -1.04 -28.97 3.46
C GLY A 112 0.06 -28.95 4.52
N GLY A 113 0.65 -27.77 4.78
CA GLY A 113 1.70 -27.62 5.80
C GLY A 113 3.10 -28.06 5.36
N ALA A 114 3.34 -28.30 4.07
CA ALA A 114 4.68 -28.62 3.56
C ALA A 114 5.65 -27.43 3.75
N LEU A 115 6.51 -27.52 4.76
CA LEU A 115 7.54 -26.54 5.06
C LEU A 115 8.74 -26.75 4.13
N SER A 116 8.83 -25.95 3.07
CA SER A 116 10.04 -25.92 2.23
C SER A 116 11.12 -25.05 2.89
N PRO A 117 12.37 -25.52 3.00
CA PRO A 117 13.47 -24.73 3.56
C PRO A 117 13.65 -23.35 2.88
N GLY A 118 13.42 -23.28 1.57
CA GLY A 118 13.44 -22.01 0.82
C GLY A 118 12.34 -21.02 1.24
N ILE A 119 11.14 -21.52 1.58
CA ILE A 119 10.04 -20.69 2.10
C ILE A 119 10.37 -20.19 3.50
N ILE A 120 10.95 -21.05 4.36
CA ILE A 120 11.40 -20.65 5.69
C ILE A 120 12.45 -19.53 5.58
N LEU A 121 13.47 -19.74 4.73
CA LEU A 121 14.53 -18.75 4.54
C LEU A 121 13.99 -17.42 4.02
N THR A 122 13.15 -17.46 2.98
CA THR A 122 12.52 -16.25 2.43
C THR A 122 11.63 -15.57 3.47
N ALA A 123 10.85 -16.31 4.26
CA ALA A 123 10.02 -15.76 5.33
C ALA A 123 10.87 -15.09 6.43
N VAL A 124 12.01 -15.67 6.82
CA VAL A 124 12.94 -15.07 7.79
C VAL A 124 13.54 -13.77 7.23
N ILE A 125 13.98 -13.78 5.97
CA ILE A 125 14.52 -12.59 5.30
C ILE A 125 13.44 -11.51 5.19
N THR A 126 12.22 -11.86 4.76
CA THR A 126 11.08 -10.94 4.70
C THR A 126 10.75 -10.40 6.08
N GLY A 127 10.80 -11.22 7.14
CA GLY A 127 10.62 -10.78 8.52
C GLY A 127 11.68 -9.75 8.95
N LEU A 128 12.94 -9.96 8.60
CA LEU A 128 14.02 -9.00 8.84
C LEU A 128 13.81 -7.69 8.07
N VAL A 129 13.38 -7.75 6.81
CA VAL A 129 13.00 -6.55 6.03
C VAL A 129 11.81 -5.84 6.68
N ASN A 130 10.85 -6.58 7.22
CA ASN A 130 9.67 -6.03 7.87
C ASN A 130 10.00 -5.27 9.16
N ILE A 131 11.08 -5.68 9.85
CA ILE A 131 11.63 -4.94 10.98
C ILE A 131 12.09 -3.56 10.51
N SER A 132 12.83 -3.48 9.40
CA SER A 132 13.26 -2.20 8.81
C SER A 132 12.08 -1.32 8.43
N ASN A 133 11.02 -1.88 7.85
CA ASN A 133 9.78 -1.13 7.56
C ASN A 133 9.13 -0.58 8.83
N THR A 134 9.06 -1.39 9.90
CA THR A 134 8.50 -0.94 11.19
C THR A 134 9.33 0.21 11.78
N TYR A 135 10.65 0.11 11.73
CA TYR A 135 11.53 1.20 12.18
C TYR A 135 11.34 2.46 11.33
N GLY A 136 11.39 2.33 10.01
CA GLY A 136 11.20 3.44 9.06
C GLY A 136 9.85 4.11 9.21
N ALA A 137 8.78 3.35 9.42
CA ALA A 137 7.43 3.89 9.59
C ALA A 137 7.28 4.65 10.92
N ILE A 138 7.80 4.11 12.03
CA ILE A 138 7.77 4.79 13.33
C ILE A 138 8.63 6.06 13.28
N ARG A 139 9.86 5.95 12.78
CA ARG A 139 10.80 7.07 12.74
C ARG A 139 10.37 8.15 11.75
N GLY A 140 9.92 7.75 10.57
CA GLY A 140 9.45 8.65 9.52
C GLY A 140 8.13 9.34 9.87
N THR A 141 7.35 8.80 10.81
CA THR A 141 6.16 9.50 11.33
C THR A 141 6.44 10.40 12.53
N ASP A 142 7.64 10.38 13.11
CA ASP A 142 7.98 11.25 14.26
C ASP A 142 7.81 12.74 13.94
N VAL A 143 8.02 13.14 12.67
CA VAL A 143 7.85 14.53 12.22
C VAL A 143 6.42 15.04 12.39
N PHE A 144 5.42 14.15 12.37
CA PHE A 144 4.01 14.49 12.58
C PHE A 144 3.61 14.49 14.07
N TYR A 145 4.44 13.93 14.96
CA TYR A 145 4.17 13.80 16.39
C TYR A 145 5.35 14.28 17.25
N PRO A 146 5.76 15.57 17.13
CA PRO A 146 6.98 16.09 17.77
C PRO A 146 6.98 15.98 19.30
N GLN A 147 5.80 16.00 19.92
CA GLN A 147 5.65 15.92 21.39
C GLN A 147 5.78 14.51 21.97
N GLN A 148 5.75 13.46 21.14
CA GLN A 148 5.65 12.08 21.64
C GLN A 148 6.99 11.36 21.82
N GLY A 149 8.09 11.91 21.28
CA GLY A 149 9.44 11.36 21.43
C GLY A 149 9.63 9.94 20.86
N ALA A 150 10.82 9.64 20.34
CA ALA A 150 11.16 8.30 19.84
C ALA A 150 11.58 7.36 20.99
N GLY A 151 10.68 7.14 21.96
CA GLY A 151 10.96 6.27 23.10
C GLY A 151 11.07 4.79 22.68
N ASN A 152 12.08 4.09 23.23
CA ASN A 152 12.32 2.65 23.00
C ASN A 152 11.05 1.78 23.29
N THR A 153 10.18 2.26 24.20
CA THR A 153 8.89 1.65 24.54
C THR A 153 7.91 1.62 23.37
N ARG A 154 7.89 2.64 22.50
CA ARG A 154 6.98 2.71 21.34
C ARG A 154 7.34 1.68 20.29
N TYR A 155 8.64 1.52 20.00
CA TYR A 155 9.14 0.43 19.16
C TYR A 155 8.75 -0.93 19.73
N ARG A 156 9.01 -1.18 21.02
CA ARG A 156 8.64 -2.45 21.67
C ARG A 156 7.15 -2.75 21.56
N ARG A 157 6.29 -1.77 21.85
CA ARG A 157 4.83 -1.91 21.75
C ARG A 157 4.40 -2.20 20.31
N SER A 158 4.98 -1.51 19.32
CA SER A 158 4.67 -1.76 17.91
C SER A 158 5.03 -3.18 17.49
N PHE A 159 6.24 -3.65 17.82
CA PHE A 159 6.67 -5.01 17.48
C PHE A 159 5.83 -6.09 18.18
N VAL A 160 5.47 -5.89 19.44
CA VAL A 160 4.61 -6.84 20.17
C VAL A 160 3.22 -6.87 19.55
N ALA A 161 2.63 -5.72 19.24
CA ALA A 161 1.31 -5.64 18.65
C ALA A 161 1.26 -6.26 17.25
N THR A 162 2.22 -5.95 16.37
CA THR A 162 2.26 -6.50 15.00
C THR A 162 2.57 -7.98 14.98
N GLY A 163 3.48 -8.44 15.85
CA GLY A 163 3.78 -9.86 16.01
C GLY A 163 2.58 -10.66 16.51
N PHE A 164 1.89 -10.15 17.54
CA PHE A 164 0.67 -10.78 18.05
C PHE A 164 -0.44 -10.85 17.00
N MET A 165 -0.66 -9.74 16.28
CA MET A 165 -1.66 -9.74 15.20
C MET A 165 -1.28 -10.70 14.08
N THR A 166 0.00 -10.77 13.70
CA THR A 166 0.46 -11.75 12.69
C THR A 166 0.15 -13.17 13.13
N LEU A 167 0.39 -13.54 14.39
CA LEU A 167 0.06 -14.87 14.92
C LEU A 167 -1.44 -15.19 14.82
N ILE A 168 -2.30 -14.19 15.04
CA ILE A 168 -3.76 -14.34 14.90
C ILE A 168 -4.18 -14.50 13.44
N THR A 169 -3.49 -13.83 12.50
CA THR A 169 -3.91 -13.78 11.10
C THR A 169 -3.27 -14.85 10.22
N VAL A 170 -2.16 -15.47 10.66
CA VAL A 170 -1.51 -16.60 9.97
C VAL A 170 -2.47 -17.76 9.67
N PRO A 171 -3.32 -18.21 10.61
CA PRO A 171 -4.27 -19.27 10.31
C PRO A 171 -5.35 -18.84 9.31
N LEU A 172 -5.52 -17.55 9.05
CA LEU A 172 -6.41 -17.01 8.02
C LEU A 172 -5.70 -16.83 6.65
N ALA A 173 -4.48 -17.36 6.51
CA ALA A 173 -3.58 -17.18 5.36
C ALA A 173 -3.29 -15.72 5.00
N VAL A 174 -3.34 -14.82 5.98
CA VAL A 174 -3.00 -13.41 5.80
C VAL A 174 -1.49 -13.25 5.89
N ILE A 175 -0.93 -12.50 4.94
CA ILE A 175 0.50 -12.16 4.92
C ILE A 175 0.82 -11.30 6.15
N PRO A 176 1.92 -11.57 6.88
CA PRO A 176 2.36 -10.74 8.00
C PRO A 176 2.38 -9.25 7.65
N PHE A 177 1.82 -8.41 8.52
CA PHE A 177 1.73 -6.98 8.29
C PHE A 177 2.57 -6.18 9.30
N SER A 178 3.15 -5.08 8.83
CA SER A 178 3.82 -4.07 9.65
C SER A 178 3.17 -2.71 9.46
N PRO A 179 3.50 -1.72 10.30
CA PRO A 179 3.25 -0.33 9.95
C PRO A 179 3.88 -0.06 8.59
N PHE A 180 3.11 0.56 7.71
CA PHE A 180 3.58 0.83 6.36
C PHE A 180 4.29 2.17 6.32
N VAL A 181 5.53 2.16 5.83
CA VAL A 181 6.30 3.38 5.54
C VAL A 181 5.56 4.25 4.53
N SER A 182 4.83 3.62 3.62
CA SER A 182 4.01 4.27 2.60
C SER A 182 3.01 5.28 3.16
N SER A 183 2.47 5.04 4.35
CA SER A 183 1.48 5.91 4.95
C SER A 183 2.01 7.32 5.20
N ILE A 184 3.34 7.51 5.28
CA ILE A 184 3.96 8.84 5.39
C ILE A 184 3.56 9.73 4.21
N GLY A 185 3.59 9.21 2.98
CA GLY A 185 3.19 9.98 1.78
C GLY A 185 1.72 10.42 1.85
N LEU A 186 0.83 9.52 2.27
CA LEU A 186 -0.59 9.82 2.49
C LEU A 186 -0.82 10.84 3.61
N LEU A 187 -0.09 10.72 4.73
CA LEU A 187 -0.18 11.65 5.86
C LEU A 187 0.30 13.05 5.46
N THR A 188 1.41 13.14 4.71
CA THR A 188 1.92 14.40 4.16
C THR A 188 0.90 15.03 3.20
N GLN A 189 0.30 14.23 2.32
CA GLN A 189 -0.63 14.71 1.29
C GLN A 189 -2.00 15.12 1.88
N THR A 190 -2.52 14.39 2.87
CA THR A 190 -3.81 14.70 3.49
C THR A 190 -3.72 15.72 4.62
N GLY A 191 -2.58 15.79 5.30
CA GLY A 191 -2.37 16.61 6.49
C GLY A 191 -3.13 16.12 7.74
N ASP A 192 -3.79 14.96 7.69
CA ASP A 192 -4.56 14.40 8.80
C ASP A 192 -3.82 13.22 9.45
N TYR A 193 -3.29 13.46 10.65
CA TYR A 193 -2.59 12.49 11.49
C TYR A 193 -3.38 12.18 12.77
N THR A 194 -4.71 12.34 12.75
CA THR A 194 -5.54 12.03 13.91
C THR A 194 -5.79 10.53 14.06
N ARG A 195 -5.83 10.06 15.31
CA ARG A 195 -6.20 8.66 15.60
C ARG A 195 -7.63 8.31 15.17
N ARG A 196 -8.52 9.31 15.12
CA ARG A 196 -9.92 9.12 14.72
C ARG A 196 -10.00 8.68 13.27
N SER A 197 -9.31 9.36 12.36
CA SER A 197 -9.27 8.99 10.94
C SER A 197 -8.69 7.60 10.71
N PHE A 198 -7.67 7.20 11.48
CA PHE A 198 -7.15 5.83 11.47
C PHE A 198 -8.20 4.80 11.89
N ILE A 199 -8.95 5.04 12.96
CA ILE A 199 -9.99 4.12 13.45
C ILE A 199 -11.13 4.01 12.44
N TYR A 200 -11.62 5.14 11.90
CA TYR A 200 -12.67 5.13 10.89
C TYR A 200 -12.24 4.35 9.64
N GLY A 201 -11.03 4.61 9.12
CA GLY A 201 -10.49 3.85 7.99
C GLY A 201 -10.39 2.36 8.28
N SER A 202 -9.93 1.98 9.47
CA SER A 202 -9.82 0.57 9.87
C SER A 202 -11.19 -0.13 9.93
N VAL A 203 -12.21 0.54 10.49
CA VAL A 203 -13.58 0.01 10.56
C VAL A 203 -14.19 -0.13 9.16
N ILE A 204 -13.97 0.85 8.28
CA ILE A 204 -14.44 0.78 6.89
C ILE A 204 -13.77 -0.39 6.16
N CYS A 205 -12.45 -0.55 6.28
CA CYS A 205 -11.74 -1.68 5.69
C CYS A 205 -12.25 -3.03 6.21
N LEU A 206 -12.55 -3.13 7.51
CA LEU A 206 -13.14 -4.33 8.11
C LEU A 206 -14.53 -4.62 7.51
N LEU A 207 -15.37 -3.60 7.35
CA LEU A 207 -16.69 -3.77 6.73
C LEU A 207 -16.59 -4.20 5.26
N VAL A 208 -15.66 -3.62 4.50
CA VAL A 208 -15.39 -4.04 3.11
C VAL A 208 -14.96 -5.50 3.08
N ALA A 209 -14.03 -5.92 3.95
CA ALA A 209 -13.56 -7.30 4.00
C ALA A 209 -14.64 -8.31 4.42
N LEU A 210 -15.58 -7.90 5.29
CA LEU A 210 -16.64 -8.78 5.81
C LEU A 210 -17.81 -8.96 4.83
N VAL A 211 -18.00 -8.03 3.89
CA VAL A 211 -19.11 -8.07 2.92
C VAL A 211 -18.57 -8.41 1.53
N PRO A 212 -18.76 -9.65 1.03
CA PRO A 212 -18.22 -10.08 -0.27
C PRO A 212 -18.63 -9.19 -1.44
N ALA A 213 -19.83 -8.62 -1.41
CA ALA A 213 -20.28 -7.67 -2.43
C ALA A 213 -19.44 -6.39 -2.46
N LEU A 214 -19.03 -5.87 -1.29
CA LEU A 214 -18.10 -4.74 -1.20
C LEU A 214 -16.72 -5.14 -1.69
N THR A 215 -16.20 -6.30 -1.28
CA THR A 215 -14.92 -6.81 -1.80
C THR A 215 -14.92 -6.90 -3.32
N ARG A 216 -15.99 -7.44 -3.94
CA ARG A 216 -16.15 -7.51 -5.40
C ARG A 216 -16.14 -6.11 -6.03
N LEU A 217 -16.80 -5.13 -5.41
CA LEU A 217 -16.80 -3.75 -5.88
C LEU A 217 -15.37 -3.18 -5.91
N PHE A 218 -14.60 -3.32 -4.83
CA PHE A 218 -13.22 -2.83 -4.76
C PHE A 218 -12.28 -3.62 -5.69
N CYS A 219 -12.48 -4.92 -5.87
CA CYS A 219 -11.73 -5.72 -6.84
C CYS A 219 -11.99 -5.32 -8.30
N SER A 220 -13.10 -4.64 -8.59
CA SER A 220 -13.39 -4.15 -9.93
C SER A 220 -12.60 -2.89 -10.31
N ILE A 221 -11.86 -2.30 -9.36
CA ILE A 221 -10.98 -1.16 -9.64
C ILE A 221 -9.82 -1.65 -10.52
N PRO A 222 -9.63 -1.09 -11.73
CA PRO A 222 -8.61 -1.54 -12.66
C PRO A 222 -7.21 -1.30 -12.13
N LEU A 223 -6.32 -2.26 -12.42
CA LEU A 223 -4.92 -2.17 -12.00
C LEU A 223 -4.23 -0.88 -12.47
N PRO A 224 -4.38 -0.41 -13.74
CA PRO A 224 -3.71 0.82 -14.18
C PRO A 224 -4.19 2.06 -13.43
N VAL A 225 -5.48 2.14 -13.08
CA VAL A 225 -6.05 3.26 -12.33
C VAL A 225 -5.54 3.28 -10.89
N SER A 226 -5.61 2.14 -10.20
CA SER A 226 -5.10 2.00 -8.83
C SER A 226 -3.61 2.33 -8.76
N SER A 227 -2.83 1.84 -9.73
CA SER A 227 -1.39 2.10 -9.81
C SER A 227 -1.08 3.58 -10.04
N ALA A 228 -1.82 4.27 -10.91
CA ALA A 228 -1.64 5.71 -11.14
C ALA A 228 -1.88 6.53 -9.87
N VAL A 229 -2.98 6.28 -9.16
CA VAL A 229 -3.32 7.01 -7.92
C VAL A 229 -2.28 6.72 -6.84
N MET A 230 -1.88 5.46 -6.69
CA MET A 230 -0.84 5.06 -5.74
C MET A 230 0.47 5.78 -6.06
N LEU A 231 0.95 5.75 -7.32
CA LEU A 231 2.18 6.42 -7.72
C LEU A 231 2.23 7.88 -7.24
N VAL A 232 1.14 8.64 -7.43
CA VAL A 232 1.07 10.04 -6.98
C VAL A 232 1.19 10.17 -5.46
N SER A 233 0.59 9.25 -4.70
CA SER A 233 0.70 9.23 -3.23
C SER A 233 2.13 8.97 -2.72
N TYR A 234 3.00 8.38 -3.55
CA TYR A 234 4.37 8.04 -3.18
C TYR A 234 5.42 9.03 -3.66
N LEU A 235 5.06 9.94 -4.57
CA LEU A 235 5.96 11.02 -5.00
C LEU A 235 6.54 11.81 -3.82
N PRO A 236 5.79 12.15 -2.75
CA PRO A 236 6.33 12.83 -1.58
C PRO A 236 7.41 12.09 -0.78
N LEU A 237 7.72 10.83 -1.10
CA LEU A 237 8.84 10.12 -0.49
C LEU A 237 10.16 10.35 -1.24
N LEU A 238 10.10 10.92 -2.45
CA LEU A 238 11.28 11.21 -3.28
C LEU A 238 11.96 12.55 -2.93
N PHE A 239 11.30 13.40 -2.14
CA PHE A 239 11.73 14.74 -1.75
C PHE A 239 11.44 15.00 -0.27
#